data_AF-A0A7C3KTM4-F1
#
_entry.id   AF-A0A7C3KTM4-F1
#
_cell.length_a   1.000
_cell.length_b   1.000
_cell.length_c   1.000
_cell.angle_alpha   90.00
_cell.angle_beta   90.00
_cell.angle_gamma   90.00
#
_symmetry.space_group_name_H-M   'P 1'
#
loop_
_entity.id
_entity.type
_entity.pdbx_description
1 polymer ?
#
loop_
_entity_poly.entity_id
_entity_poly.type
_entity_poly.pdbx_seq_one_letter_code
_entity_poly.pdbx_strand_id
1 'polypeptide(L)'
;MSKYPEYKSLNLPQIGKDILAWWERENIFERSVSEREGKDPFVFYEGPPSANGMPGIHHVMARTIKDLFCRYQTLKGKQVRRKAGWDTHGLPIELAVEKTLG
;
A
#
# COMPACT_ATOMS: atom_id res chain seq x y z
N MET A 1 -12.73 -31.21 13.75
CA MET A 1 -11.48 -30.44 13.59
C MET A 1 -11.30 -30.15 12.11
N SER A 2 -11.12 -28.89 11.72
CA SER A 2 -10.73 -28.57 10.34
C SER A 2 -9.36 -29.17 10.06
N LYS A 3 -9.20 -29.91 8.96
CA LYS A 3 -7.86 -30.34 8.49
C LYS A 3 -7.03 -29.11 8.13
N TYR A 4 -5.72 -29.23 8.27
CA TYR A 4 -4.79 -28.21 7.80
C TYR A 4 -4.85 -28.15 6.27
N PRO A 5 -4.93 -26.96 5.65
CA PRO A 5 -4.95 -26.85 4.20
C PRO A 5 -3.59 -27.25 3.62
N GLU A 6 -3.59 -28.28 2.78
CA GLU A 6 -2.41 -28.75 2.05
C GLU A 6 -2.47 -28.25 0.60
N TYR A 7 -1.39 -27.62 0.14
CA TYR A 7 -1.27 -27.13 -1.24
C TYR A 7 -0.40 -28.08 -2.05
N LYS A 8 -0.97 -28.69 -3.11
CA LYS A 8 -0.25 -29.62 -3.98
C LYS A 8 0.78 -28.93 -4.89
N SER A 9 0.61 -27.64 -5.15
CA SER A 9 1.49 -26.83 -6.00
C SER A 9 1.54 -25.39 -5.50
N LEU A 10 2.71 -24.77 -5.53
CA LEU A 10 2.92 -23.40 -5.07
C LEU A 10 2.56 -22.38 -6.16
N ASN A 11 1.32 -21.90 -6.16
CA ASN A 11 0.88 -20.80 -7.04
C ASN A 11 0.77 -19.50 -6.25
N LEU A 12 1.91 -18.80 -6.09
CA LEU A 12 1.97 -17.54 -5.33
C LEU A 12 1.06 -16.43 -5.88
N PRO A 13 0.93 -16.22 -7.20
CA PRO A 13 -0.01 -15.23 -7.73
C PRO A 13 -1.46 -15.48 -7.32
N GLN A 14 -1.90 -16.74 -7.35
CA GLN A 14 -3.28 -17.08 -6.94
C GLN A 14 -3.45 -16.89 -5.43
N ILE A 15 -2.50 -17.37 -4.62
CA ILE A 15 -2.52 -17.18 -3.17
C ILE A 15 -2.59 -15.69 -2.81
N GLY A 16 -1.81 -14.84 -3.50
CA GLY A 16 -1.85 -13.40 -3.30
C GLY A 16 -3.22 -12.78 -3.61
N LYS A 17 -3.89 -13.22 -4.69
CA LYS A 17 -5.25 -12.79 -5.04
C LYS A 17 -6.27 -13.21 -3.99
N ASP A 18 -6.18 -14.46 -3.52
CA ASP A 18 -7.12 -15.00 -2.53
C ASP A 18 -6.98 -14.26 -1.18
N ILE A 19 -5.75 -13.98 -0.76
CA ILE A 19 -5.47 -13.20 0.46
C ILE A 19 -5.96 -11.75 0.31
N LEU A 20 -5.74 -11.12 -0.85
CA LEU A 20 -6.21 -9.75 -1.11
C LEU A 20 -7.75 -9.67 -1.04
N ALA A 21 -8.45 -10.60 -1.70
CA ALA A 21 -9.90 -10.68 -1.66
C ALA A 21 -10.44 -10.88 -0.24
N TRP A 22 -9.73 -11.69 0.56
CA TRP A 22 -10.05 -11.84 1.98
C TRP A 22 -9.82 -10.55 2.78
N TRP A 23 -8.70 -9.85 2.55
CA TRP A 23 -8.43 -8.56 3.21
C TRP A 23 -9.48 -7.50 2.92
N GLU A 24 -9.94 -7.41 1.66
CA GLU A 24 -10.99 -6.49 1.24
C GLU A 24 -12.33 -6.84 1.89
N ARG A 25 -12.74 -8.12 1.83
CA ARG A 25 -14.02 -8.57 2.41
C ARG A 25 -14.11 -8.32 3.91
N GLU A 26 -13.02 -8.56 4.63
CA GLU A 26 -12.98 -8.42 6.09
C GLU A 26 -12.53 -7.03 6.56
N ASN A 27 -12.30 -6.07 5.63
CA ASN A 27 -11.79 -4.73 5.91
C ASN A 27 -10.53 -4.72 6.80
N ILE A 28 -9.58 -5.61 6.50
CA ILE A 28 -8.42 -5.88 7.38
C ILE A 28 -7.55 -4.64 7.56
N PHE A 29 -7.40 -3.82 6.52
CA PHE A 29 -6.60 -2.60 6.62
C PHE A 29 -7.22 -1.60 7.61
N GLU A 30 -8.51 -1.30 7.46
CA GLU A 30 -9.27 -0.38 8.29
C GLU A 30 -9.29 -0.86 9.74
N ARG A 31 -9.54 -2.16 9.94
CA ARG A 31 -9.49 -2.80 11.25
C ARG A 31 -8.12 -2.68 11.91
N SER A 32 -7.03 -2.87 11.15
CA SER A 32 -5.67 -2.72 11.70
C SER A 32 -5.41 -1.32 12.30
N VAL A 33 -6.12 -0.30 11.82
CA VAL A 33 -6.05 1.08 12.30
C VAL A 33 -7.05 1.33 13.43
N SER A 34 -8.30 0.89 13.29
CA SER A 34 -9.39 1.18 14.24
C SER A 34 -9.28 0.37 15.53
N GLU A 35 -8.79 -0.88 15.48
CA GLU A 35 -8.51 -1.71 16.67
C GLU A 35 -7.41 -1.08 17.57
N ARG A 36 -6.73 -0.03 17.09
CA ARG A 36 -5.68 0.71 17.79
C ARG A 36 -6.05 2.16 18.07
N GLU A 37 -7.34 2.51 18.02
CA GLU A 37 -7.78 3.87 18.38
C GLU A 37 -7.32 4.24 19.81
N GLY A 38 -6.77 5.45 19.96
CA GLY A 38 -6.21 5.94 21.23
C GLY A 38 -4.82 5.39 21.61
N LYS A 39 -4.19 4.54 20.78
CA LYS A 39 -2.78 4.12 20.98
C LYS A 39 -1.81 5.18 20.45
N ASP A 40 -0.55 5.09 20.89
CA ASP A 40 0.54 5.98 20.44
C ASP A 40 0.61 6.01 18.89
N PRO A 41 0.50 7.19 18.25
CA PRO A 41 0.51 7.28 16.80
C PRO A 41 1.92 7.12 16.24
N PHE A 42 2.02 6.46 15.09
CA PHE A 42 3.18 6.58 14.21
C PHE A 42 2.73 7.26 12.92
N VAL A 43 3.20 8.50 12.73
CA VAL A 43 2.86 9.33 11.58
C VAL A 43 3.85 9.05 10.46
N PHE A 44 3.34 8.53 9.34
CA PHE A 44 4.12 8.25 8.14
C PHE A 44 3.78 9.26 7.05
N TYR A 45 4.81 9.86 6.44
CA TYR A 45 4.66 10.74 5.28
C TYR A 45 5.04 10.01 4.00
N GLU A 46 4.08 9.90 3.09
CA GLU A 46 4.30 9.38 1.76
C GLU A 46 4.70 10.54 0.85
N GLY A 47 5.92 10.48 0.29
CA GLY A 47 6.33 11.43 -0.74
C GLY A 47 5.45 11.25 -1.98
N PRO A 48 4.62 12.24 -2.34
CA PRO A 48 3.59 12.05 -3.36
C PRO A 48 4.24 11.81 -4.73
N PRO A 49 3.89 10.73 -5.45
CA PRO A 49 4.33 10.56 -6.84
C PRO A 49 3.67 11.63 -7.72
N SER A 50 4.40 12.09 -8.74
CA SER A 50 3.84 12.94 -9.79
C SER A 50 2.83 12.14 -10.62
N ALA A 51 1.67 12.73 -10.90
CA ALA A 51 0.57 12.08 -11.60
C ALA A 51 0.72 12.14 -13.14
N ASN A 52 1.88 11.77 -13.69
CA ASN A 52 2.19 11.92 -15.12
C ASN A 52 2.62 10.63 -15.85
N GLY A 53 2.61 9.47 -15.18
CA GLY A 53 3.07 8.23 -15.82
C GLY A 53 2.77 6.95 -15.05
N MET A 54 3.04 5.82 -15.70
CA MET A 54 2.87 4.48 -15.14
C MET A 54 3.97 4.17 -14.11
N PRO A 55 3.68 3.48 -12.99
CA PRO A 55 4.69 3.10 -12.03
C PRO A 55 5.74 2.12 -12.60
N GLY A 56 7.01 2.52 -12.61
CA GLY A 56 8.15 1.61 -12.82
C GLY A 56 8.54 0.79 -11.57
N ILE A 57 9.47 -0.18 -11.73
CA ILE A 57 9.91 -1.11 -10.68
C ILE A 57 10.45 -0.42 -9.41
N HIS A 58 11.08 0.74 -9.55
CA HIS A 58 11.57 1.54 -8.42
C HIS A 58 10.43 2.01 -7.50
N HIS A 59 9.23 2.26 -8.03
CA HIS A 59 8.04 2.55 -7.22
C HIS A 59 7.62 1.34 -6.39
N VAL A 60 7.70 0.13 -6.95
CA VAL A 60 7.37 -1.11 -6.24
C VAL A 60 8.31 -1.30 -5.05
N MET A 61 9.62 -1.17 -5.27
CA MET A 61 10.62 -1.32 -4.21
C MET A 61 10.42 -0.29 -3.09
N ALA A 62 10.28 1.00 -3.45
CA ALA A 62 10.08 2.06 -2.48
C ALA A 62 8.79 1.87 -1.67
N ARG A 63 7.67 1.52 -2.33
CA ARG A 63 6.39 1.25 -1.66
C ARG A 63 6.45 0.02 -0.75
N THR A 64 7.20 -1.01 -1.15
CA THR A 64 7.37 -2.22 -0.33
C THR A 64 8.07 -1.90 0.99
N ILE A 65 9.16 -1.13 0.96
CA ILE A 65 9.89 -0.73 2.18
C ILE A 65 9.00 0.17 3.06
N LYS A 66 8.33 1.16 2.46
CA LYS A 66 7.42 2.08 3.15
C LYS A 66 6.30 1.30 3.89
N ASP A 67 5.65 0.34 3.22
CA ASP A 67 4.58 -0.47 3.80
C ASP A 67 5.10 -1.42 4.90
N LEU A 68 6.28 -2.03 4.71
CA LEU A 68 6.90 -2.91 5.69
C LEU A 68 7.07 -2.22 7.05
N PHE A 69 7.61 -1.01 7.08
CA PHE A 69 7.77 -0.26 8.33
C PHE A 69 6.44 0.15 8.94
N CYS A 70 5.44 0.52 8.13
CA CYS A 70 4.11 0.81 8.63
C CYS A 70 3.48 -0.41 9.32
N ARG A 71 3.60 -1.61 8.72
CA ARG A 71 3.13 -2.87 9.32
C ARG A 71 3.90 -3.21 10.59
N TYR A 72 5.22 -3.06 10.58
CA TYR A 72 6.06 -3.27 11.76
C TYR A 72 5.62 -2.39 12.94
N GLN A 73 5.38 -1.10 12.72
CA GLN A 73 4.91 -0.20 13.77
C GLN A 73 3.49 -0.56 14.27
N THR A 74 2.60 -0.97 13.36
CA THR A 74 1.29 -1.53 13.73
C THR A 74 1.43 -2.76 14.64
N LEU A 75 2.35 -3.68 14.32
CA LEU A 75 2.64 -4.87 15.14
C LEU A 75 3.28 -4.52 16.49
N LYS A 76 4.02 -3.41 16.58
CA LYS A 76 4.54 -2.83 17.84
C LYS A 76 3.46 -2.17 18.70
N GLY A 77 2.20 -2.17 18.27
CA GLY A 77 1.05 -1.66 19.02
C GLY A 77 0.69 -0.20 18.73
N LYS A 78 1.37 0.45 17.78
CA LYS A 78 1.12 1.85 17.41
C LYS A 78 -0.05 1.99 16.45
N GLN A 79 -0.78 3.10 16.55
CA GLN A 79 -1.79 3.46 15.56
C GLN A 79 -1.11 4.08 14.32
N VAL A 80 -1.28 3.46 13.15
CA VAL A 80 -0.62 3.89 11.91
C VAL A 80 -1.64 4.26 10.85
N ARG A 81 -2.02 5.54 10.80
CA ARG A 81 -2.88 6.08 9.72
C ARG A 81 -2.03 6.33 8.49
N ARG A 82 -2.38 5.73 7.36
CA ARG A 82 -1.60 5.80 6.11
C ARG A 82 -2.41 6.59 5.09
N LYS A 83 -1.83 7.69 4.61
CA LYS A 83 -2.43 8.55 3.58
C LYS A 83 -1.46 8.69 2.43
N ALA A 84 -1.98 8.53 1.21
CA ALA A 84 -1.24 8.82 -0.01
C ALA A 84 -1.56 10.26 -0.46
N GLY A 85 -0.67 10.81 -1.29
CA GLY A 85 -0.88 12.08 -1.97
C GLY A 85 -0.48 11.96 -3.44
N TRP A 86 -0.82 13.00 -4.21
CA TRP A 86 -0.41 13.12 -5.61
C TRP A 86 0.20 14.49 -5.82
N ASP A 87 1.35 14.51 -6.48
CA ASP A 87 1.94 15.75 -6.94
C ASP A 87 1.39 16.03 -8.34
N THR A 88 0.73 17.17 -8.49
CA THR A 88 -0.16 17.49 -9.62
C THR A 88 0.19 18.80 -10.31
N HIS A 89 1.25 19.49 -9.86
CA HIS A 89 1.69 20.77 -10.41
C HIS A 89 3.13 20.71 -10.91
N GLY A 90 3.54 21.77 -11.61
CA GLY A 90 4.92 22.01 -12.01
C GLY A 90 5.32 21.39 -13.35
N LEU A 91 6.58 21.64 -13.72
CA LEU A 91 7.16 21.28 -15.01
C LEU A 91 6.94 19.82 -15.45
N PRO A 92 7.02 18.80 -14.57
CA PRO A 92 6.79 17.42 -14.99
C PRO A 92 5.37 17.16 -15.54
N ILE A 93 4.39 17.94 -15.10
CA ILE A 93 3.01 17.87 -15.61
C ILE A 93 2.88 18.73 -16.87
N GLU A 94 3.35 19.97 -16.82
CA GLU A 94 3.26 20.93 -17.93
C GLU A 94 3.91 20.39 -19.21
N LEU A 95 5.13 19.85 -19.11
CA LEU A 95 5.85 19.26 -20.25
C LEU A 95 5.15 18.00 -20.81
N ALA A 96 4.45 17.23 -19.95
CA ALA A 96 3.71 16.06 -20.40
C ALA A 96 2.45 16.46 -21.20
N VAL A 97 1.77 17.53 -20.77
CA VAL A 97 0.64 18.11 -21.50
C VAL A 97 1.09 18.70 -22.83
N GLU A 98 2.15 19.52 -22.83
CA GLU A 98 2.73 20.10 -24.05
C GLU A 98 3.11 19.00 -25.06
N LYS A 99 3.84 17.96 -24.62
CA LYS A 99 4.18 16.82 -25.48
C LYS A 99 2.98 16.11 -26.09
N THR A 100 1.83 16.13 -25.42
CA THR A 100 0.59 15.50 -25.90
C THR A 100 -0.15 16.40 -26.89
N LEU A 101 -0.07 17.72 -26.74
CA LEU A 101 -0.87 18.69 -27.51
C LEU A 101 -0.12 19.34 -28.68
N GLY A 102 1.21 19.31 -28.68
CA GLY A 102 2.05 20.01 -29.67
C GLY A 102 2.24 21.48 -29.33
#